data_AF-A0A5N9B076-F1
#
_entry.id   AF-A0A5N9B076-F1
#
_cell.length_a   1.000
_cell.length_b   1.000
_cell.length_c   1.000
_cell.angle_alpha   90.00
_cell.angle_beta   90.00
_cell.angle_gamma   90.00
#
_symmetry.space_group_name_H-M   'P 1'
#
loop_
_entity.id
_entity.type
_entity.pdbx_description
1 polymer ?
#
loop_
_entity_poly.entity_id
_entity_poly.type
_entity_poly.pdbx_seq_one_letter_code
_entity_poly.pdbx_strand_id
1 'polypeptide(L)'
;MFSKSHIRNIDANRTLKDILTNKLKTSRSRSRISVTDLLNPTQSFYRWKHPEIKPSLDRVQLMLSGTGFHDVFGSIISTEEYLEQTLEYEGIIGKVDIYEDFPIEIKTTSSIPTDLIKQRISYFEQLGMYCHMANSEIGRLIIYSRANKNKPPSLAVYDIDFLDLKSIKNAMILRRDLFKNALSSNNPSLLPRCEWFHIGCDYKHVCHCSSAASLEPIVSKENIVLKARDDVVKDLTKLIIDNPKIESNSTTTSPITINDLVFPRKSFLKKSGGTKKSQEPESATKITEIQNFGFKYALYNALALDTESSYIEVPVKLESLNDTIQIFDGSPYILRTVKFDNMIQREKLPQYFPHFFDRLAIECALSNNRKGRLILYYEAIKGDKFMVYDVFFHGKDFLINEITNRVKLLEESTTTIKELPGCPSWMYKKCEFAPNCQCDSTQ
;
A
#
# COMPACT_ATOMS: atom_id res chain seq x y z
N MET A 1 -20.14 -22.87 -2.07
CA MET A 1 -20.07 -21.55 -1.41
C MET A 1 -21.46 -21.24 -0.90
N PHE A 2 -21.60 -21.05 0.42
CA PHE A 2 -22.87 -21.21 1.12
C PHE A 2 -23.64 -19.90 1.25
N SER A 3 -22.95 -18.76 1.29
CA SER A 3 -23.58 -17.46 1.55
C SER A 3 -24.50 -16.98 0.42
N LYS A 4 -24.36 -17.51 -0.79
CA LYS A 4 -25.07 -17.02 -1.99
C LYS A 4 -26.60 -17.01 -1.83
N SER A 5 -27.18 -18.05 -1.22
CA SER A 5 -28.63 -18.14 -0.95
C SER A 5 -29.09 -17.30 0.25
N HIS A 6 -28.16 -16.66 0.94
CA HIS A 6 -28.40 -15.84 2.14
C HIS A 6 -28.15 -14.36 1.91
N ILE A 7 -27.73 -13.96 0.69
CA ILE A 7 -27.62 -12.56 0.31
C ILE A 7 -29.01 -12.05 -0.01
N ARG A 8 -29.52 -11.13 0.81
CA ARG A 8 -30.78 -10.43 0.59
C ARG A 8 -30.65 -9.37 -0.50
N ASN A 9 -29.60 -8.56 -0.42
CA ASN A 9 -29.32 -7.48 -1.37
C ASN A 9 -27.85 -7.08 -1.33
N ILE A 10 -27.39 -6.43 -2.40
CA ILE A 10 -26.10 -5.77 -2.52
C ILE A 10 -26.37 -4.36 -3.01
N ASP A 11 -25.97 -3.34 -2.24
CA ASP A 11 -26.17 -1.93 -2.58
C ASP A 11 -24.84 -1.23 -2.78
N ALA A 12 -24.70 -0.51 -3.90
CA ALA A 12 -23.54 0.35 -4.10
C ALA A 12 -23.64 1.58 -3.20
N ASN A 13 -22.67 1.76 -2.31
CA ASN A 13 -22.66 2.86 -1.36
C ASN A 13 -21.79 4.01 -1.88
N ARG A 14 -22.41 4.89 -2.70
CA ARG A 14 -21.74 6.06 -3.27
C ARG A 14 -21.30 7.05 -2.19
N THR A 15 -22.12 7.30 -1.19
CA THR A 15 -21.81 8.26 -0.11
C THR A 15 -20.51 7.89 0.59
N LEU A 16 -20.36 6.63 1.00
CA LEU A 16 -19.14 6.19 1.67
C LEU A 16 -17.95 6.14 0.71
N LYS A 17 -18.17 5.74 -0.54
CA LYS A 17 -17.13 5.82 -1.57
C LYS A 17 -16.61 7.24 -1.74
N ASP A 18 -17.49 8.24 -1.77
CA ASP A 18 -17.14 9.65 -1.89
C ASP A 18 -16.42 10.15 -0.63
N ILE A 19 -16.84 9.74 0.57
CA ILE A 19 -16.14 10.02 1.83
C ILE A 19 -14.71 9.45 1.80
N LEU A 20 -14.55 8.17 1.45
CA LEU A 20 -13.23 7.55 1.33
C LEU A 20 -12.38 8.23 0.27
N THR A 21 -12.97 8.56 -0.87
CA THR A 21 -12.30 9.29 -1.96
C THR A 21 -11.82 10.65 -1.50
N ASN A 22 -12.64 11.38 -0.75
CA ASN A 22 -12.27 12.68 -0.20
C ASN A 22 -11.18 12.54 0.85
N LYS A 23 -11.27 11.54 1.74
CA LYS A 23 -10.22 11.22 2.73
C LYS A 23 -8.86 10.98 2.06
N LEU A 24 -8.82 10.19 0.98
CA LEU A 24 -7.61 9.94 0.20
C LEU A 24 -7.07 11.20 -0.51
N LYS A 25 -7.93 12.20 -0.78
CA LYS A 25 -7.56 13.48 -1.41
C LYS A 25 -7.21 14.58 -0.39
N THR A 26 -7.60 14.45 0.86
CA THR A 26 -7.30 15.45 1.91
C THR A 26 -5.84 15.38 2.31
N SER A 27 -5.08 16.41 1.95
CA SER A 27 -3.76 16.71 2.50
C SER A 27 -3.91 17.59 3.75
N ARG A 28 -3.15 17.31 4.82
CA ARG A 28 -3.07 18.20 5.99
C ARG A 28 -2.68 19.63 5.56
N SER A 29 -3.22 20.63 6.24
CA SER A 29 -2.83 22.03 6.05
C SER A 29 -1.33 22.19 6.30
N ARG A 30 -0.61 22.70 5.31
CA ARG A 30 0.83 22.93 5.44
C ARG A 30 1.08 24.22 6.22
N SER A 31 1.86 24.11 7.30
CA SER A 31 2.23 25.24 8.15
C SER A 31 3.73 25.58 8.11
N ARG A 32 4.57 24.65 7.65
CA ARG A 32 6.04 24.76 7.64
C ARG A 32 6.60 24.33 6.28
N ILE A 33 7.65 25.02 5.81
CA ILE A 33 8.29 24.76 4.52
C ILE A 33 9.02 23.42 4.61
N SER A 34 8.73 22.46 3.72
CA SER A 34 9.41 21.17 3.71
C SER A 34 10.55 21.11 2.69
N VAL A 35 11.48 20.17 2.84
CA VAL A 35 12.48 19.81 1.81
C VAL A 35 11.80 19.53 0.46
N THR A 36 10.68 18.80 0.49
CA THR A 36 9.88 18.53 -0.72
C THR A 36 9.22 19.78 -1.32
N ASP A 37 9.04 20.86 -0.54
CA ASP A 37 8.62 22.15 -1.10
C ASP A 37 9.75 22.77 -1.94
N LEU A 38 11.01 22.62 -1.50
CA LEU A 38 12.21 23.20 -2.13
C LEU A 38 12.68 22.47 -3.39
N LEU A 39 12.28 21.22 -3.60
CA LEU A 39 12.58 20.50 -4.85
C LEU A 39 11.82 21.08 -6.05
N ASN A 40 10.63 21.66 -5.83
CA ASN A 40 9.83 22.27 -6.89
C ASN A 40 9.09 23.52 -6.36
N PRO A 41 9.79 24.63 -6.05
CA PRO A 41 9.22 25.77 -5.32
C PRO A 41 7.96 26.36 -5.96
N THR A 42 7.94 26.50 -7.29
CA THR A 42 6.75 26.99 -8.00
C THR A 42 5.55 26.07 -7.85
N GLN A 43 5.73 24.76 -8.02
CA GLN A 43 4.62 23.81 -7.84
C GLN A 43 4.14 23.83 -6.39
N SER A 44 5.06 23.91 -5.44
CA SER A 44 4.77 24.04 -4.02
C SER A 44 3.99 25.31 -3.72
N PHE A 45 4.26 26.43 -4.39
CA PHE A 45 3.56 27.70 -4.16
C PHE A 45 2.08 27.55 -4.50
N TYR A 46 1.78 27.03 -5.69
CA TYR A 46 0.40 26.80 -6.10
C TYR A 46 -0.26 25.71 -5.24
N ARG A 47 0.48 24.70 -4.78
CA ARG A 47 -0.05 23.70 -3.83
C ARG A 47 -0.47 24.31 -2.49
N TRP A 48 0.26 25.30 -2.00
CA TRP A 48 -0.09 26.01 -0.76
C TRP A 48 -1.26 26.99 -0.96
N LYS A 49 -1.32 27.66 -2.12
CA LYS A 49 -2.34 28.67 -2.44
C LYS A 49 -3.65 28.10 -2.96
N HIS A 50 -3.60 26.92 -3.58
CA HIS A 50 -4.74 26.23 -4.18
C HIS A 50 -4.93 24.82 -3.61
N PRO A 51 -5.19 24.67 -2.29
CA PRO A 51 -5.43 23.36 -1.69
C PRO A 51 -6.68 22.66 -2.25
N GLU A 52 -7.58 23.38 -2.92
CA GLU A 52 -8.75 22.87 -3.63
C GLU A 52 -8.38 22.11 -4.92
N ILE A 53 -7.24 22.40 -5.53
CA ILE A 53 -6.75 21.65 -6.71
C ILE A 53 -6.20 20.31 -6.22
N LYS A 54 -7.02 19.27 -6.34
CA LYS A 54 -6.65 17.91 -5.97
C LYS A 54 -5.99 17.18 -7.15
N PRO A 55 -4.91 16.40 -6.90
CA PRO A 55 -4.39 15.47 -7.89
C PRO A 55 -5.49 14.54 -8.41
N SER A 56 -5.34 14.06 -9.64
CA SER A 56 -6.26 13.06 -10.19
C SER A 56 -6.27 11.80 -9.31
N LEU A 57 -7.39 11.07 -9.31
CA LEU A 57 -7.51 9.83 -8.54
C LEU A 57 -6.41 8.80 -8.87
N ASP A 58 -6.04 8.68 -10.15
CA ASP A 58 -4.92 7.84 -10.58
C ASP A 58 -3.59 8.27 -9.94
N ARG A 59 -3.35 9.58 -9.84
CA ARG A 59 -2.13 10.13 -9.24
C ARG A 59 -2.13 9.97 -7.72
N VAL A 60 -3.27 10.20 -7.06
CA VAL A 60 -3.46 9.92 -5.63
C VAL A 60 -3.17 8.45 -5.33
N GLN A 61 -3.71 7.54 -6.13
CA GLN A 61 -3.45 6.11 -5.96
C GLN A 61 -1.98 5.76 -6.17
N LEU A 62 -1.33 6.32 -7.20
CA LEU A 62 0.10 6.11 -7.42
C LEU A 62 0.93 6.56 -6.21
N MET A 63 0.60 7.73 -5.65
CA MET A 63 1.24 8.25 -4.45
C MET A 63 1.00 7.33 -3.25
N LEU A 64 -0.24 6.87 -3.02
CA LEU A 64 -0.59 5.97 -1.92
C LEU A 64 0.04 4.58 -2.05
N SER A 65 0.17 4.04 -3.27
CA SER A 65 0.92 2.81 -3.51
C SER A 65 2.40 2.99 -3.17
N GLY A 66 2.97 4.17 -3.48
CA GLY A 66 4.31 4.54 -3.05
C GLY A 66 4.42 4.64 -1.54
N THR A 67 3.59 5.47 -0.90
CA THR A 67 3.55 5.67 0.56
C THR A 67 3.37 4.36 1.31
N GLY A 68 2.38 3.56 0.97
CA GLY A 68 2.18 2.30 1.68
C GLY A 68 3.27 1.27 1.39
N PHE A 69 3.93 1.32 0.22
CA PHE A 69 5.14 0.54 0.02
C PHE A 69 6.24 1.01 0.98
N HIS A 70 6.44 2.33 1.13
CA HIS A 70 7.44 2.87 2.08
C HIS A 70 7.12 2.43 3.51
N ASP A 71 5.86 2.51 3.95
CA ASP A 71 5.45 2.09 5.29
C ASP A 71 5.76 0.62 5.55
N VAL A 72 5.32 -0.27 4.63
CA VAL A 72 5.55 -1.72 4.78
C VAL A 72 7.03 -2.04 4.65
N PHE A 73 7.69 -1.57 3.60
CA PHE A 73 9.09 -1.86 3.33
C PHE A 73 10.00 -1.30 4.43
N GLY A 74 9.78 -0.05 4.86
CA GLY A 74 10.50 0.58 5.96
C GLY A 74 10.41 -0.24 7.24
N SER A 75 9.21 -0.70 7.61
CA SER A 75 9.01 -1.57 8.79
C SER A 75 9.66 -2.95 8.71
N ILE A 76 10.06 -3.39 7.51
CA ILE A 76 10.78 -4.65 7.30
C ILE A 76 12.29 -4.43 7.51
N ILE A 77 12.81 -3.29 7.07
CA ILE A 77 14.25 -3.07 6.95
C ILE A 77 14.84 -2.16 8.03
N SER A 78 14.00 -1.58 8.89
CA SER A 78 14.40 -0.74 10.02
C SER A 78 13.41 -0.86 11.18
N THR A 79 13.66 -0.13 12.26
CA THR A 79 12.82 -0.11 13.47
C THR A 79 12.08 1.22 13.61
N GLU A 80 11.02 1.24 14.43
CA GLU A 80 10.21 2.44 14.68
C GLU A 80 11.06 3.64 15.18
N GLU A 81 12.15 3.37 15.90
CA GLU A 81 13.07 4.40 16.40
C GLU A 81 13.70 5.21 15.26
N TYR A 82 13.94 4.59 14.11
CA TYR A 82 14.67 5.19 12.99
C TYR A 82 13.79 5.50 11.78
N LEU A 83 12.54 5.05 11.77
CA LEU A 83 11.59 5.30 10.69
C LEU A 83 11.03 6.72 10.76
N GLU A 84 10.83 7.33 9.59
CA GLU A 84 10.06 8.56 9.39
C GLU A 84 10.52 9.76 10.27
N GLN A 85 11.83 9.88 10.46
CA GLN A 85 12.45 10.86 11.35
C GLN A 85 12.31 12.29 10.84
N THR A 86 12.00 13.20 11.76
CA THR A 86 11.85 14.63 11.44
C THR A 86 13.14 15.37 11.73
N LEU A 87 13.69 16.02 10.71
CA LEU A 87 14.80 16.96 10.83
C LEU A 87 14.27 18.38 10.66
N GLU A 88 14.83 19.33 11.40
CA GLU A 88 14.52 20.75 11.25
C GLU A 88 15.81 21.55 11.11
N TYR A 89 15.87 22.41 10.09
CA TYR A 89 17.01 23.26 9.83
C TYR A 89 16.54 24.61 9.32
N GLU A 90 16.82 25.69 10.04
CA GLU A 90 16.62 27.05 9.53
C GLU A 90 15.16 27.29 9.02
N GLY A 91 14.17 26.73 9.74
CA GLY A 91 12.75 26.81 9.38
C GLY A 91 12.31 25.91 8.21
N ILE A 92 13.18 25.01 7.75
CA ILE A 92 12.89 23.96 6.77
C ILE A 92 12.72 22.63 7.51
N ILE A 93 11.73 21.84 7.13
CA ILE A 93 11.50 20.51 7.69
C ILE A 93 11.81 19.43 6.67
N GLY A 94 12.60 18.44 7.09
CA GLY A 94 12.79 17.19 6.38
C GLY A 94 12.09 16.05 7.12
N LYS A 95 11.43 15.17 6.37
CA LYS A 95 10.95 13.89 6.88
C LYS A 95 11.73 12.80 6.14
N VAL A 96 12.70 12.21 6.82
CA VAL A 96 13.60 11.20 6.26
C VAL A 96 12.95 9.84 6.43
N ASP A 97 12.92 9.02 5.38
CA ASP A 97 12.24 7.72 5.42
C ASP A 97 12.87 6.81 6.50
N ILE A 98 14.20 6.70 6.54
CA ILE A 98 14.95 6.05 7.63
C ILE A 98 16.16 6.91 7.99
N TYR A 99 16.40 7.15 9.27
CA TYR A 99 17.62 7.80 9.74
C TYR A 99 18.24 7.01 10.90
N GLU A 100 19.24 6.21 10.58
CA GLU A 100 20.10 5.48 11.53
C GLU A 100 21.43 6.24 11.66
N ASP A 101 22.52 5.72 11.05
CA ASP A 101 23.81 6.40 11.02
C ASP A 101 23.84 7.59 10.06
N PHE A 102 23.09 7.47 8.95
CA PHE A 102 22.96 8.48 7.91
C PHE A 102 21.56 8.45 7.30
N PRO A 103 21.12 9.54 6.63
CA PRO A 103 19.82 9.56 5.96
C PRO A 103 19.70 8.49 4.87
N ILE A 104 18.59 7.77 4.87
CA ILE A 104 18.20 6.80 3.85
C ILE A 104 16.86 7.25 3.25
N GLU A 105 16.84 7.40 1.92
CA GLU A 105 15.62 7.71 1.15
C GLU A 105 15.20 6.49 0.35
N ILE A 106 13.91 6.15 0.41
CA ILE A 106 13.29 5.07 -0.35
C ILE A 106 12.54 5.69 -1.53
N LYS A 107 12.66 5.12 -2.73
CA LYS A 107 11.95 5.58 -3.93
C LYS A 107 11.32 4.43 -4.68
N THR A 108 10.03 4.58 -5.00
CA THR A 108 9.32 3.66 -5.89
C THR A 108 9.26 4.22 -7.32
N THR A 109 9.56 3.39 -8.32
CA THR A 109 9.53 3.78 -9.74
C THR A 109 8.92 2.67 -10.61
N SER A 110 8.52 2.99 -11.84
CA SER A 110 8.13 1.99 -12.85
C SER A 110 9.32 1.28 -13.51
N SER A 111 10.48 1.93 -13.50
CA SER A 111 11.74 1.42 -14.06
C SER A 111 12.91 2.20 -13.48
N ILE A 112 14.03 1.53 -13.24
CA ILE A 112 15.30 2.18 -12.89
C ILE A 112 15.95 2.67 -14.18
N PRO A 113 16.17 3.98 -14.35
CA PRO A 113 16.81 4.53 -15.55
C PRO A 113 18.31 4.20 -15.58
N THR A 114 18.87 4.08 -16.79
CA THR A 114 20.30 3.80 -17.00
C THR A 114 21.20 4.94 -16.53
N ASP A 115 20.76 6.19 -16.71
CA ASP A 115 21.43 7.38 -16.18
C ASP A 115 20.57 7.97 -15.07
N LEU A 116 20.82 7.50 -13.85
CA LEU A 116 20.01 7.82 -12.68
C LEU A 116 20.14 9.29 -12.28
N ILE A 117 21.36 9.84 -12.29
CA ILE A 117 21.62 11.24 -11.92
C ILE A 117 20.88 12.18 -12.88
N LYS A 118 21.04 11.97 -14.19
CA LYS A 118 20.39 12.85 -15.19
C LYS A 118 18.87 12.77 -15.16
N GLN A 119 18.31 11.57 -14.97
CA GLN A 119 16.86 11.36 -15.10
C GLN A 119 16.10 11.50 -13.78
N ARG A 120 16.77 11.44 -12.63
CA ARG A 120 16.18 11.49 -11.29
C ARG A 120 17.01 12.36 -10.35
N ILE A 121 17.51 13.49 -10.84
CA ILE A 121 18.35 14.42 -10.05
C ILE A 121 17.68 14.83 -8.74
N SER A 122 16.36 15.01 -8.75
CA SER A 122 15.57 15.35 -7.56
C SER A 122 15.64 14.33 -6.43
N TYR A 123 15.98 13.06 -6.71
CA TYR A 123 16.20 12.06 -5.65
C TYR A 123 17.49 12.37 -4.88
N PHE A 124 18.54 12.77 -5.60
CA PHE A 124 19.83 13.16 -5.01
C PHE A 124 19.75 14.53 -4.35
N GLU A 125 19.01 15.48 -4.91
CA GLU A 125 18.77 16.77 -4.26
C GLU A 125 18.06 16.57 -2.91
N GLN A 126 17.01 15.75 -2.87
CA GLN A 126 16.25 15.49 -1.65
C GLN A 126 17.13 14.87 -0.57
N LEU A 127 17.84 13.80 -0.94
CA LEU A 127 18.75 13.11 -0.02
C LEU A 127 19.90 14.02 0.43
N GLY A 128 20.48 14.80 -0.48
CA GLY A 128 21.54 15.76 -0.17
C GLY A 128 21.09 16.83 0.83
N MET A 129 19.85 17.33 0.70
CA MET A 129 19.27 18.24 1.70
C MET A 129 19.18 17.56 3.08
N TYR A 130 18.70 16.30 3.14
CA TYR A 130 18.64 15.55 4.39
C TYR A 130 20.03 15.31 4.99
N CYS A 131 21.01 14.95 4.17
CA CYS A 131 22.41 14.81 4.55
C CYS A 131 22.98 16.10 5.17
N HIS A 132 22.75 17.26 4.55
CA HIS A 132 23.13 18.55 5.14
C HIS A 132 22.44 18.80 6.50
N MET A 133 21.13 18.53 6.59
CA MET A 133 20.37 18.70 7.84
C MET A 133 20.84 17.76 8.97
N ALA A 134 21.28 16.55 8.61
CA ALA A 134 21.81 15.55 9.53
C ALA A 134 23.31 15.73 9.81
N ASN A 135 23.97 16.72 9.19
CA ASN A 135 25.43 16.87 9.21
C ASN A 135 26.18 15.58 8.81
N SER A 136 25.66 14.90 7.79
CA SER A 136 26.24 13.69 7.22
C SER A 136 26.66 13.96 5.78
N GLU A 137 27.89 13.61 5.43
CA GLU A 137 28.37 13.66 4.03
C GLU A 137 27.87 12.46 3.22
N ILE A 138 27.38 11.42 3.90
CA ILE A 138 26.91 10.18 3.29
C ILE A 138 25.39 10.12 3.38
N GLY A 139 24.75 9.60 2.34
CA GLY A 139 23.36 9.18 2.38
C GLY A 139 23.17 7.92 1.54
N ARG A 140 22.04 7.24 1.72
CA ARG A 140 21.69 6.06 0.93
C ARG A 140 20.36 6.23 0.22
N LEU A 141 20.33 5.81 -1.04
CA LEU A 141 19.15 5.80 -1.88
C LEU A 141 18.77 4.36 -2.20
N ILE A 142 17.59 3.93 -1.75
CA ILE A 142 17.00 2.63 -2.05
C ILE A 142 15.93 2.82 -3.12
N ILE A 143 16.16 2.29 -4.31
CA ILE A 143 15.22 2.40 -5.43
C ILE A 143 14.57 1.06 -5.70
N TYR A 144 13.25 1.06 -5.60
CA TYR A 144 12.42 -0.07 -5.94
C TYR A 144 11.70 0.14 -7.27
N SER A 145 12.00 -0.70 -8.25
CA SER A 145 11.28 -0.75 -9.52
C SER A 145 10.16 -1.77 -9.47
N ARG A 146 8.96 -1.33 -9.82
CA ARG A 146 7.78 -2.17 -9.75
C ARG A 146 7.71 -3.19 -10.88
N ALA A 147 7.24 -4.38 -10.55
CA ALA A 147 6.80 -5.38 -11.53
C ALA A 147 5.80 -4.78 -12.52
N ASN A 148 5.97 -5.09 -13.80
CA ASN A 148 4.96 -4.86 -14.83
C ASN A 148 4.84 -6.09 -15.72
N LYS A 149 3.87 -6.10 -16.66
CA LYS A 149 3.62 -7.27 -17.54
C LYS A 149 4.87 -7.82 -18.24
N ASN A 150 5.90 -6.99 -18.44
CA ASN A 150 7.09 -7.31 -19.22
C ASN A 150 8.40 -7.27 -18.42
N LYS A 151 8.39 -6.88 -17.13
CA LYS A 151 9.59 -6.75 -16.30
C LYS A 151 9.32 -7.18 -14.85
N PRO A 152 10.16 -8.06 -14.28
CA PRO A 152 10.08 -8.39 -12.86
C PRO A 152 10.40 -7.17 -12.00
N PRO A 153 9.97 -7.15 -10.73
CA PRO A 153 10.37 -6.11 -9.81
C PRO A 153 11.89 -6.18 -9.57
N SER A 154 12.52 -5.04 -9.28
CA SER A 154 13.96 -5.00 -8.97
C SER A 154 14.25 -3.98 -7.88
N LEU A 155 15.32 -4.23 -7.12
CA LEU A 155 15.83 -3.36 -6.08
C LEU A 155 17.23 -2.89 -6.49
N ALA A 156 17.52 -1.61 -6.32
CA ALA A 156 18.87 -1.06 -6.43
C ALA A 156 19.16 -0.21 -5.21
N VAL A 157 20.36 -0.34 -4.67
CA VAL A 157 20.81 0.44 -3.51
C VAL A 157 22.09 1.18 -3.90
N TYR A 158 22.14 2.45 -3.55
CA TYR A 158 23.30 3.28 -3.75
C TYR A 158 23.65 4.01 -2.47
N ASP A 159 24.93 4.02 -2.12
CA ASP A 159 25.47 5.01 -1.20
C ASP A 159 25.98 6.20 -2.00
N ILE A 160 25.76 7.39 -1.46
CA ILE A 160 26.09 8.67 -2.09
C ILE A 160 26.95 9.45 -1.13
N ASP A 161 28.18 9.77 -1.54
CA ASP A 161 29.00 10.76 -0.85
C ASP A 161 28.72 12.13 -1.48
N PHE A 162 28.27 13.10 -0.68
CA PHE A 162 28.07 14.48 -1.07
C PHE A 162 29.32 15.29 -0.73
N LEU A 163 30.05 15.72 -1.76
CA LEU A 163 31.37 16.33 -1.61
C LEU A 163 31.31 17.82 -1.23
N ASP A 164 30.14 18.44 -1.32
CA ASP A 164 29.94 19.87 -1.03
C ASP A 164 28.59 20.16 -0.35
N LEU A 165 28.51 19.83 0.94
CA LEU A 165 27.36 20.17 1.78
C LEU A 165 27.12 21.68 1.88
N LYS A 166 28.17 22.51 1.72
CA LYS A 166 28.05 23.97 1.80
C LYS A 166 27.25 24.53 0.63
N SER A 167 27.49 24.04 -0.59
CA SER A 167 26.68 24.41 -1.75
C SER A 167 25.24 23.94 -1.61
N ILE A 168 25.01 22.74 -1.07
CA ILE A 168 23.67 22.23 -0.76
C ILE A 168 22.94 23.17 0.21
N LYS A 169 23.59 23.52 1.33
CA LYS A 169 23.08 24.49 2.31
C LYS A 169 22.67 25.81 1.66
N ASN A 170 23.56 26.40 0.86
CA ASN A 170 23.32 27.71 0.26
C ASN A 170 22.12 27.65 -0.69
N ALA A 171 22.00 26.60 -1.49
CA ALA A 171 20.86 26.39 -2.38
C ALA A 171 19.55 26.17 -1.60
N MET A 172 19.58 25.41 -0.49
CA MET A 172 18.42 25.23 0.39
C MET A 172 17.91 26.56 0.94
N ILE A 173 18.80 27.38 1.49
CA ILE A 173 18.48 28.69 2.06
C ILE A 173 17.93 29.62 0.98
N LEU A 174 18.58 29.68 -0.19
CA LEU A 174 18.13 30.50 -1.31
C LEU A 174 16.72 30.09 -1.77
N ARG A 175 16.49 28.79 -2.01
CA ARG A 175 15.17 28.29 -2.43
C ARG A 175 14.10 28.54 -1.37
N ARG A 176 14.44 28.39 -0.07
CA ARG A 176 13.54 28.71 1.05
C ARG A 176 13.15 30.19 1.05
N ASP A 177 14.12 31.09 0.91
CA ASP A 177 13.86 32.53 0.97
C ASP A 177 13.05 33.01 -0.23
N LEU A 178 13.37 32.52 -1.44
CA LEU A 178 12.54 32.75 -2.63
C LEU A 178 11.11 32.24 -2.42
N PHE A 179 10.95 31.04 -1.89
CA PHE A 179 9.65 30.44 -1.64
C PHE A 179 8.83 31.20 -0.60
N LYS A 180 9.45 31.56 0.53
CA LYS A 180 8.85 32.34 1.62
C LYS A 180 8.45 33.75 1.15
N ASN A 181 9.29 34.39 0.35
CA ASN A 181 9.00 35.69 -0.24
C ASN A 181 7.84 35.60 -1.23
N ALA A 182 7.78 34.56 -2.06
CA ALA A 182 6.67 34.33 -2.97
C ALA A 182 5.35 34.14 -2.20
N LEU A 183 5.35 33.31 -1.14
CA LEU A 183 4.16 33.06 -0.32
C LEU A 183 3.62 34.31 0.37
N SER A 184 4.52 35.13 0.94
CA SER A 184 4.17 36.36 1.67
C SER A 184 3.72 37.49 0.74
N SER A 185 4.39 37.69 -0.40
CA SER A 185 4.01 38.68 -1.41
C SER A 185 2.88 38.22 -2.35
N ASN A 186 2.47 36.95 -2.25
CA ASN A 186 1.55 36.29 -3.17
C ASN A 186 1.99 36.39 -4.65
N ASN A 187 3.32 36.40 -4.90
CA ASN A 187 3.90 36.58 -6.22
C ASN A 187 4.91 35.46 -6.56
N PRO A 188 4.59 34.55 -7.49
CA PRO A 188 5.49 33.47 -7.88
C PRO A 188 6.52 33.87 -8.96
N SER A 189 6.59 35.14 -9.39
CA SER A 189 7.40 35.56 -10.55
C SER A 189 8.90 35.29 -10.42
N LEU A 190 9.42 35.25 -9.19
CA LEU A 190 10.82 34.97 -8.90
C LEU A 190 11.10 33.48 -8.69
N LEU A 191 10.07 32.63 -8.69
CA LEU A 191 10.24 31.20 -8.55
C LEU A 191 10.65 30.55 -9.88
N PRO A 192 11.55 29.56 -9.86
CA PRO A 192 12.02 28.89 -11.05
C PRO A 192 10.94 28.01 -11.69
N ARG A 193 11.08 27.75 -12.98
CA ARG A 193 10.23 26.81 -13.73
C ARG A 193 10.27 25.43 -13.10
N CYS A 194 9.10 24.80 -12.92
CA CYS A 194 9.06 23.46 -12.34
C CYS A 194 9.50 22.40 -13.35
N GLU A 195 10.21 21.38 -12.85
CA GLU A 195 10.65 20.20 -13.63
C GLU A 195 9.45 19.49 -14.29
N TRP A 196 8.31 19.49 -13.60
CA TRP A 196 7.10 18.79 -14.00
C TRP A 196 6.17 19.58 -14.93
N PHE A 197 6.52 20.82 -15.33
CA PHE A 197 5.62 21.70 -16.08
C PHE A 197 5.09 21.04 -17.36
N HIS A 198 5.97 20.36 -18.10
CA HIS A 198 5.62 19.70 -19.36
C HIS A 198 5.21 18.22 -19.21
N ILE A 199 5.19 17.69 -17.97
CA ILE A 199 5.07 16.24 -17.68
C ILE A 199 3.77 15.95 -16.87
N GLY A 200 2.77 16.84 -16.94
CA GLY A 200 1.49 16.66 -16.26
C GLY A 200 1.43 17.28 -14.86
N CYS A 201 1.76 18.57 -14.76
CA CYS A 201 1.56 19.35 -13.54
C CYS A 201 0.06 19.58 -13.26
N ASP A 202 -0.40 19.29 -12.04
CA ASP A 202 -1.81 19.48 -11.63
C ASP A 202 -2.23 20.95 -11.70
N TYR A 203 -1.26 21.88 -11.62
CA TYR A 203 -1.47 23.32 -11.59
C TYR A 203 -1.34 23.98 -12.97
N LYS A 204 -1.24 23.22 -14.06
CA LYS A 204 -1.02 23.77 -15.42
C LYS A 204 -2.05 24.83 -15.86
N HIS A 205 -3.24 24.83 -15.25
CA HIS A 205 -4.33 25.77 -15.56
C HIS A 205 -4.24 27.09 -14.78
N VAL A 206 -3.48 27.12 -13.68
CA VAL A 206 -3.32 28.31 -12.81
C VAL A 206 -1.87 28.79 -12.75
N CYS A 207 -0.91 27.96 -13.17
CA CYS A 207 0.51 28.25 -13.17
C CYS A 207 1.03 28.50 -14.59
N HIS A 208 1.71 29.63 -14.77
CA HIS A 208 2.27 30.09 -16.05
C HIS A 208 3.81 30.18 -16.03
N CYS A 209 4.48 29.24 -15.36
CA CYS A 209 5.95 29.28 -15.22
C CYS A 209 6.76 28.93 -16.48
N SER A 210 6.13 28.84 -17.66
CA SER A 210 6.79 28.47 -18.91
C SER A 210 7.95 29.40 -19.30
N SER A 211 7.83 30.69 -18.99
CA SER A 211 8.85 31.72 -19.26
C SER A 211 9.83 31.94 -18.11
N ALA A 212 9.66 31.27 -16.96
CA ALA A 212 10.58 31.41 -15.83
C ALA A 212 11.92 30.74 -16.12
N ALA A 213 12.98 31.18 -15.45
CA ALA A 213 14.29 30.53 -15.50
C ALA A 213 14.20 29.07 -15.04
N SER A 214 15.04 28.19 -15.59
CA SER A 214 15.09 26.79 -15.16
C SER A 214 15.48 26.67 -13.70
N LEU A 215 15.01 25.63 -13.03
CA LEU A 215 15.48 25.29 -11.70
C LEU A 215 16.91 24.76 -11.79
N GLU A 216 17.87 25.53 -11.29
CA GLU A 216 19.27 25.10 -11.21
C GLU A 216 19.41 23.93 -10.21
N PRO A 217 20.02 22.80 -10.59
CA PRO A 217 20.23 21.67 -9.69
C PRO A 217 21.06 22.04 -8.46
N ILE A 218 20.69 21.52 -7.30
CA ILE A 218 21.47 21.66 -6.05
C ILE A 218 22.72 20.80 -6.08
N VAL A 219 22.61 19.62 -6.70
CA VAL A 219 23.68 18.65 -6.80
C VAL A 219 24.02 18.42 -8.26
N SER A 220 25.29 18.19 -8.54
CA SER A 220 25.79 17.86 -9.87
C SER A 220 26.57 16.55 -9.82
N LYS A 221 26.84 15.96 -10.99
CA LYS A 221 27.55 14.67 -11.09
C LYS A 221 28.99 14.77 -10.56
N GLU A 222 29.58 15.96 -10.64
CA GLU A 222 30.95 16.24 -10.19
C GLU A 222 31.02 16.34 -8.66
N ASN A 223 29.91 16.66 -8.00
CA ASN A 223 29.83 16.91 -6.56
C ASN A 223 29.25 15.73 -5.76
N ILE A 224 29.04 14.58 -6.42
CA ILE A 224 28.59 13.35 -5.76
C ILE A 224 29.40 12.14 -6.22
N VAL A 225 29.66 11.21 -5.30
CA VAL A 225 30.23 9.90 -5.62
C VAL A 225 29.15 8.85 -5.40
N LEU A 226 28.78 8.15 -6.47
CA LEU A 226 27.76 7.10 -6.44
C LEU A 226 28.41 5.73 -6.32
N LYS A 227 28.08 4.98 -5.26
CA LYS A 227 28.55 3.60 -5.04
C LYS A 227 27.37 2.64 -5.04
N ALA A 228 27.30 1.76 -6.03
CA ALA A 228 26.31 0.68 -6.04
C ALA A 228 26.60 -0.32 -4.91
N ARG A 229 25.56 -0.73 -4.18
CA ARG A 229 25.65 -1.63 -3.03
C ARG A 229 24.90 -2.93 -3.29
N ASP A 230 25.44 -3.75 -4.19
CA ASP A 230 24.87 -5.06 -4.53
C ASP A 230 24.88 -6.05 -3.35
N ASP A 231 25.80 -5.84 -2.40
CA ASP A 231 25.84 -6.54 -1.12
C ASP A 231 24.59 -6.23 -0.28
N VAL A 232 24.26 -4.95 -0.11
CA VAL A 232 23.06 -4.52 0.63
C VAL A 232 21.79 -4.97 -0.09
N VAL A 233 21.77 -4.97 -1.43
CA VAL A 233 20.64 -5.51 -2.20
C VAL A 233 20.37 -6.97 -1.84
N LYS A 234 21.41 -7.80 -1.72
CA LYS A 234 21.28 -9.21 -1.34
C LYS A 234 20.75 -9.35 0.08
N ASP A 235 21.26 -8.57 1.03
CA ASP A 235 20.84 -8.62 2.43
C ASP A 235 19.38 -8.16 2.60
N LEU A 236 18.99 -7.06 1.97
CA LEU A 236 17.60 -6.60 1.97
C LEU A 236 16.67 -7.60 1.31
N THR A 237 17.09 -8.20 0.20
CA THR A 237 16.31 -9.25 -0.48
C THR A 237 16.11 -10.45 0.45
N LYS A 238 17.15 -10.86 1.17
CA LYS A 238 17.06 -11.92 2.17
C LYS A 238 16.12 -11.55 3.32
N LEU A 239 16.23 -10.34 3.89
CA LEU A 239 15.32 -9.86 4.94
C LEU A 239 13.85 -9.86 4.49
N ILE A 240 13.58 -9.48 3.24
CA ILE A 240 12.22 -9.51 2.67
C ILE A 240 11.70 -10.94 2.53
N ILE A 241 12.57 -11.89 2.14
CA ILE A 241 12.21 -13.30 2.02
C ILE A 241 11.98 -13.90 3.42
N ASP A 242 12.90 -13.66 4.34
CA ASP A 242 12.92 -14.30 5.67
C ASP A 242 11.93 -13.64 6.65
N ASN A 243 11.20 -12.58 6.26
CA ASN A 243 10.30 -11.89 7.16
C ASN A 243 9.09 -12.77 7.57
N PRO A 244 8.95 -13.13 8.85
CA PRO A 244 7.90 -14.03 9.33
C PRO A 244 6.49 -13.43 9.24
N LYS A 245 6.34 -12.11 9.00
CA LYS A 245 5.03 -11.49 8.71
C LYS A 245 4.47 -11.89 7.34
N ILE A 246 5.29 -12.47 6.46
CA ILE A 246 4.94 -12.90 5.11
C ILE A 246 5.02 -14.44 4.98
N GLU A 247 5.66 -15.12 5.92
CA GLU A 247 5.63 -16.58 5.99
C GLU A 247 4.34 -17.10 6.62
N SER A 248 3.69 -18.04 5.95
CA SER A 248 2.67 -18.87 6.56
C SER A 248 3.35 -19.82 7.55
N ASN A 249 3.55 -19.38 8.79
CA ASN A 249 4.08 -20.21 9.85
C ASN A 249 3.19 -21.45 10.02
N SER A 250 3.73 -22.62 9.66
CA SER A 250 3.21 -23.92 10.07
C SER A 250 4.18 -24.50 11.08
N THR A 251 3.78 -24.58 12.34
CA THR A 251 4.05 -25.66 13.31
C THR A 251 3.78 -25.18 14.73
N THR A 252 2.51 -24.92 15.03
CA THR A 252 1.90 -25.02 16.36
C THR A 252 0.40 -25.20 16.13
N THR A 253 -0.31 -25.76 17.10
CA THR A 253 -1.78 -25.85 17.14
C THR A 253 -2.38 -24.44 17.18
N SER A 254 -2.27 -23.71 16.07
CA SER A 254 -2.87 -22.40 15.91
C SER A 254 -4.39 -22.58 15.97
N PRO A 255 -5.11 -21.70 16.69
CA PRO A 255 -6.56 -21.75 16.73
C PRO A 255 -7.14 -21.62 15.32
N ILE A 256 -8.33 -22.18 15.11
CA ILE A 256 -9.03 -22.05 13.83
C ILE A 256 -9.32 -20.57 13.61
N THR A 257 -9.07 -20.06 12.40
CA THR A 257 -9.37 -18.68 12.01
C THR A 257 -10.60 -18.64 11.10
N ILE A 258 -11.22 -17.48 10.93
CA ILE A 258 -12.33 -17.32 9.98
C ILE A 258 -11.84 -17.66 8.55
N ASN A 259 -10.57 -17.41 8.22
CA ASN A 259 -10.03 -17.77 6.91
C ASN A 259 -9.98 -19.29 6.69
N ASP A 260 -9.75 -20.07 7.74
CA ASP A 260 -9.83 -21.52 7.68
C ASP A 260 -11.26 -22.00 7.39
N LEU A 261 -12.27 -21.31 7.93
CA LEU A 261 -13.67 -21.60 7.62
C LEU A 261 -14.06 -21.25 6.18
N VAL A 262 -13.45 -20.24 5.57
CA VAL A 262 -13.67 -19.90 4.15
C VAL A 262 -13.00 -20.92 3.23
N PHE A 263 -11.83 -21.45 3.62
CA PHE A 263 -11.04 -22.41 2.83
C PHE A 263 -10.70 -23.70 3.60
N PRO A 264 -11.70 -24.49 4.03
CA PRO A 264 -11.49 -25.57 4.99
C PRO A 264 -10.58 -26.68 4.48
N ARG A 265 -10.71 -27.09 3.21
CA ARG A 265 -9.79 -28.07 2.61
C ARG A 265 -8.34 -27.60 2.56
N LYS A 266 -8.12 -26.30 2.35
CA LYS A 266 -6.77 -25.70 2.37
C LYS A 266 -6.20 -25.74 3.79
N SER A 267 -7.01 -25.40 4.79
CA SER A 267 -6.62 -25.46 6.20
C SER A 267 -6.27 -26.90 6.64
N PHE A 268 -7.13 -27.85 6.29
CA PHE A 268 -6.92 -29.27 6.55
C PHE A 268 -5.58 -29.78 5.98
N LEU A 269 -5.31 -29.50 4.70
CA LEU A 269 -4.05 -29.93 4.07
C LEU A 269 -2.81 -29.26 4.65
N LYS A 270 -2.93 -28.01 5.13
CA LYS A 270 -1.84 -27.34 5.85
C LYS A 270 -1.51 -28.07 7.16
N LYS A 271 -2.53 -28.46 7.93
CA LYS A 271 -2.36 -29.20 9.20
C LYS A 271 -1.80 -30.61 8.97
N SER A 272 -2.25 -31.28 7.91
CA SER A 272 -1.87 -32.67 7.60
C SER A 272 -0.56 -32.81 6.81
N GLY A 273 0.21 -31.72 6.62
CA GLY A 273 1.49 -31.77 5.91
C GLY A 273 1.40 -32.06 4.41
N GLY A 274 0.30 -31.67 3.76
CA GLY A 274 0.05 -31.96 2.35
C GLY A 274 1.14 -31.43 1.42
N THR A 275 1.55 -32.25 0.44
CA THR A 275 2.58 -31.89 -0.55
C THR A 275 2.13 -30.69 -1.39
N LYS A 276 2.90 -29.59 -1.30
CA LYS A 276 2.72 -28.39 -2.11
C LYS A 276 3.35 -28.59 -3.50
N LYS A 277 2.81 -27.93 -4.53
CA LYS A 277 3.52 -27.77 -5.81
C LYS A 277 4.81 -26.98 -5.59
N SER A 278 5.92 -27.47 -6.14
CA SER A 278 7.18 -26.71 -6.25
C SER A 278 6.95 -25.46 -7.11
N GLN A 279 7.27 -24.28 -6.58
CA GLN A 279 7.23 -23.01 -7.32
C GLN A 279 8.64 -22.43 -7.45
N GLU A 280 8.92 -21.88 -8.63
CA GLU A 280 10.07 -21.03 -8.99
C GLU A 280 10.14 -19.74 -8.13
N PRO A 281 11.28 -19.00 -8.12
CA PRO A 281 11.90 -18.47 -6.90
C PRO A 281 11.06 -17.47 -6.09
N GLU A 282 11.00 -17.71 -4.77
CA GLU A 282 10.22 -16.99 -3.74
C GLU A 282 10.38 -15.47 -3.71
N SER A 283 11.51 -14.94 -4.18
CA SER A 283 11.88 -13.52 -3.98
C SER A 283 11.04 -12.55 -4.82
N ALA A 284 10.83 -12.84 -6.12
CA ALA A 284 10.06 -11.97 -7.01
C ALA A 284 8.56 -11.91 -6.63
N THR A 285 8.05 -13.01 -6.06
CA THR A 285 6.66 -13.16 -5.63
C THR A 285 6.40 -12.37 -4.34
N LYS A 286 7.22 -12.54 -3.29
CA LYS A 286 7.09 -11.81 -2.01
C LYS A 286 7.24 -10.30 -2.20
N ILE A 287 8.17 -9.86 -3.06
CA ILE A 287 8.36 -8.44 -3.38
C ILE A 287 7.13 -7.84 -4.11
N THR A 288 6.49 -8.61 -5.00
CA THR A 288 5.24 -8.19 -5.66
C THR A 288 4.06 -8.16 -4.67
N GLU A 289 4.06 -9.01 -3.64
CA GLU A 289 3.07 -8.98 -2.57
C GLU A 289 3.18 -7.70 -1.74
N ILE A 290 4.41 -7.24 -1.39
CA ILE A 290 4.63 -5.98 -0.66
C ILE A 290 4.00 -4.78 -1.38
N GLN A 291 4.09 -4.70 -2.71
CA GLN A 291 3.42 -3.64 -3.48
C GLN A 291 1.90 -3.63 -3.29
N ASN A 292 1.29 -4.82 -3.28
CA ASN A 292 -0.15 -4.98 -3.10
C ASN A 292 -0.56 -4.67 -1.66
N PHE A 293 0.32 -4.96 -0.69
CA PHE A 293 0.13 -4.59 0.71
C PHE A 293 0.18 -3.08 0.91
N GLY A 294 1.09 -2.36 0.25
CA GLY A 294 1.22 -0.92 0.45
C GLY A 294 -0.04 -0.12 0.12
N PHE A 295 -0.64 -0.32 -1.06
CA PHE A 295 -1.89 0.37 -1.39
C PHE A 295 -3.05 -0.05 -0.48
N LYS A 296 -3.14 -1.34 -0.15
CA LYS A 296 -4.12 -1.87 0.80
C LYS A 296 -3.94 -1.21 2.18
N TYR A 297 -2.71 -1.02 2.62
CA TYR A 297 -2.33 -0.39 3.89
C TYR A 297 -2.70 1.11 3.90
N ALA A 298 -2.44 1.83 2.82
CA ALA A 298 -2.84 3.24 2.70
C ALA A 298 -4.38 3.43 2.75
N LEU A 299 -5.13 2.55 2.07
CA LEU A 299 -6.59 2.56 2.12
C LEU A 299 -7.13 2.09 3.48
N TYR A 300 -6.45 1.13 4.12
CA TYR A 300 -6.71 0.72 5.50
C TYR A 300 -6.50 1.88 6.49
N ASN A 301 -5.39 2.61 6.37
CA ASN A 301 -5.09 3.78 7.18
C ASN A 301 -6.12 4.89 6.97
N ALA A 302 -6.59 5.12 5.75
CA ALA A 302 -7.69 6.03 5.48
C ALA A 302 -9.03 5.60 6.11
N LEU A 303 -9.21 4.29 6.33
CA LEU A 303 -10.35 3.72 7.06
C LEU A 303 -10.17 3.82 8.59
N ALA A 304 -8.95 3.59 9.09
CA ALA A 304 -8.66 3.35 10.51
C ALA A 304 -8.18 4.58 11.31
N LEU A 305 -7.45 5.52 10.71
CA LEU A 305 -6.62 6.47 11.49
C LEU A 305 -7.19 7.86 11.77
N ASP A 306 -8.34 8.27 11.21
CA ASP A 306 -8.77 9.68 11.39
C ASP A 306 -10.29 9.92 11.42
N THR A 307 -11.02 9.19 12.28
CA THR A 307 -12.35 9.66 12.74
C THR A 307 -12.63 9.14 14.13
N GLU A 308 -13.12 10.04 15.00
CA GLU A 308 -13.78 9.74 16.26
C GLU A 308 -14.56 8.41 16.18
N SER A 309 -14.05 7.36 16.81
CA SER A 309 -14.75 6.11 17.18
C SER A 309 -15.39 5.22 16.09
N SER A 310 -15.19 5.46 14.78
CA SER A 310 -15.92 4.68 13.74
C SER A 310 -15.32 3.31 13.42
N TYR A 311 -14.05 3.07 13.78
CA TYR A 311 -13.36 1.79 13.58
C TYR A 311 -13.20 1.07 14.91
N ILE A 312 -13.58 -0.20 14.97
CA ILE A 312 -13.34 -1.06 16.14
C ILE A 312 -12.92 -2.46 15.68
N GLU A 313 -12.10 -3.11 16.50
CA GLU A 313 -11.77 -4.52 16.38
C GLU A 313 -12.58 -5.31 17.42
N VAL A 314 -13.35 -6.30 16.95
CA VAL A 314 -14.16 -7.16 17.80
C VAL A 314 -13.52 -8.55 17.83
N PRO A 315 -12.96 -9.00 18.95
CA PRO A 315 -12.47 -10.37 19.08
C PRO A 315 -13.65 -11.33 19.00
N VAL A 316 -13.47 -12.44 18.30
CA VAL A 316 -14.49 -13.49 18.19
C VAL A 316 -13.93 -14.82 18.66
N LYS A 317 -14.71 -15.47 19.52
CA LYS A 317 -14.42 -16.81 20.03
C LYS A 317 -15.67 -17.67 19.92
N LEU A 318 -15.54 -18.80 19.22
CA LEU A 318 -16.59 -19.81 19.08
C LEU A 318 -15.93 -21.18 19.03
N GLU A 319 -16.03 -21.97 20.09
CA GLU A 319 -15.29 -23.24 20.22
C GLU A 319 -13.77 -22.99 20.03
N SER A 320 -13.09 -23.68 19.11
CA SER A 320 -11.67 -23.41 18.79
C SER A 320 -11.45 -22.32 17.75
N LEU A 321 -12.52 -21.69 17.23
CA LEU A 321 -12.41 -20.48 16.40
C LEU A 321 -11.94 -19.31 17.29
N ASN A 322 -10.83 -18.69 16.91
CA ASN A 322 -10.33 -17.47 17.53
C ASN A 322 -9.80 -16.54 16.43
N ASP A 323 -10.45 -15.40 16.24
CA ASP A 323 -10.09 -14.42 15.22
C ASP A 323 -10.55 -13.01 15.66
N THR A 324 -10.32 -12.01 14.82
CA THR A 324 -10.77 -10.62 15.03
C THR A 324 -11.54 -10.12 13.82
N ILE A 325 -12.66 -9.45 14.07
CA ILE A 325 -13.50 -8.83 13.04
C ILE A 325 -13.27 -7.33 13.06
N GLN A 326 -12.99 -6.77 11.90
CA GLN A 326 -12.84 -5.33 11.72
C GLN A 326 -14.19 -4.72 11.36
N ILE A 327 -14.64 -3.78 12.18
CA ILE A 327 -15.91 -3.06 12.00
C ILE A 327 -15.60 -1.61 11.65
N PHE A 328 -16.21 -1.11 10.59
CA PHE A 328 -16.10 0.27 10.16
C PHE A 328 -17.49 0.85 9.95
N ASP A 329 -17.79 1.94 10.69
CA ASP A 329 -19.08 2.63 10.64
C ASP A 329 -20.24 1.64 10.91
N GLY A 330 -20.10 0.92 12.02
CA GLY A 330 -21.10 0.00 12.54
C GLY A 330 -21.32 -1.28 11.71
N SER A 331 -20.44 -1.63 10.78
CA SER A 331 -20.55 -2.88 10.01
C SER A 331 -19.22 -3.56 9.76
N PRO A 332 -19.15 -4.90 9.80
CA PRO A 332 -17.97 -5.65 9.40
C PRO A 332 -17.60 -5.29 7.98
N TYR A 333 -16.31 -5.13 7.70
CA TYR A 333 -15.86 -4.84 6.35
C TYR A 333 -14.71 -5.73 5.91
N ILE A 334 -14.67 -6.01 4.61
CA ILE A 334 -13.51 -6.60 3.96
C ILE A 334 -13.05 -5.72 2.80
N LEU A 335 -11.75 -5.45 2.77
CA LEU A 335 -11.07 -4.80 1.65
C LEU A 335 -10.36 -5.85 0.79
N ARG A 336 -10.61 -5.85 -0.52
CA ARG A 336 -10.01 -6.80 -1.48
C ARG A 336 -9.56 -6.12 -2.76
N THR A 337 -8.41 -6.57 -3.26
CA THR A 337 -7.85 -6.16 -4.56
C THR A 337 -8.09 -7.25 -5.59
N VAL A 338 -8.51 -6.86 -6.80
CA VAL A 338 -8.78 -7.76 -7.92
C VAL A 338 -8.11 -7.25 -9.19
N LYS A 339 -7.65 -8.16 -10.05
CA LYS A 339 -6.87 -7.86 -11.27
C LYS A 339 -7.72 -7.68 -12.54
N PHE A 340 -9.04 -7.52 -12.39
CA PHE A 340 -9.93 -7.35 -13.55
C PHE A 340 -9.72 -5.98 -14.18
N ASP A 341 -9.74 -5.96 -15.51
CA ASP A 341 -9.64 -4.76 -16.35
C ASP A 341 -10.98 -4.04 -16.51
N ASN A 342 -12.06 -4.62 -15.99
CA ASN A 342 -13.41 -4.08 -16.00
C ASN A 342 -14.10 -4.29 -14.64
N MET A 343 -15.00 -3.37 -14.28
CA MET A 343 -15.82 -3.52 -13.08
C MET A 343 -16.84 -4.62 -13.29
N ILE A 344 -16.92 -5.54 -12.33
CA ILE A 344 -17.91 -6.61 -12.35
C ILE A 344 -19.26 -6.02 -11.94
N GLN A 345 -20.29 -6.30 -12.72
CA GLN A 345 -21.67 -5.93 -12.37
C GLN A 345 -22.03 -6.47 -10.99
N ARG A 346 -22.67 -5.62 -10.18
CA ARG A 346 -22.94 -5.85 -8.77
C ARG A 346 -23.62 -7.19 -8.50
N GLU A 347 -24.60 -7.55 -9.33
CA GLU A 347 -25.40 -8.77 -9.23
C GLU A 347 -24.58 -10.03 -9.53
N LYS A 348 -23.46 -9.89 -10.27
CA LYS A 348 -22.54 -10.98 -10.60
C LYS A 348 -21.41 -11.13 -9.59
N LEU A 349 -21.23 -10.19 -8.65
CA LEU A 349 -20.15 -10.24 -7.66
C LEU A 349 -20.12 -11.56 -6.87
N PRO A 350 -21.25 -12.12 -6.38
CA PRO A 350 -21.22 -13.40 -5.66
C PRO A 350 -20.80 -14.59 -6.52
N GLN A 351 -20.96 -14.50 -7.85
CA GLN A 351 -20.51 -15.55 -8.78
C GLN A 351 -18.99 -15.46 -9.02
N TYR A 352 -18.47 -14.25 -9.20
CA TYR A 352 -17.04 -14.03 -9.44
C TYR A 352 -16.21 -14.20 -8.17
N PHE A 353 -16.72 -13.72 -7.04
CA PHE A 353 -15.98 -13.65 -5.77
C PHE A 353 -16.71 -14.29 -4.60
N PRO A 354 -17.20 -15.54 -4.72
CA PRO A 354 -18.06 -16.13 -3.69
C PRO A 354 -17.38 -16.21 -2.31
N HIS A 355 -16.05 -16.31 -2.27
CA HIS A 355 -15.25 -16.35 -1.05
C HIS A 355 -15.21 -15.02 -0.30
N PHE A 356 -15.40 -13.89 -0.98
CA PHE A 356 -15.57 -12.60 -0.31
C PHE A 356 -16.92 -12.57 0.43
N PHE A 357 -17.97 -13.09 -0.20
CA PHE A 357 -19.30 -13.14 0.40
C PHE A 357 -19.39 -14.17 1.52
N ASP A 358 -18.77 -15.35 1.37
CA ASP A 358 -18.69 -16.34 2.46
C ASP A 358 -17.93 -15.75 3.66
N ARG A 359 -16.79 -15.07 3.45
CA ARG A 359 -16.07 -14.36 4.52
C ARG A 359 -16.95 -13.33 5.22
N LEU A 360 -17.61 -12.47 4.44
CA LEU A 360 -18.41 -11.38 4.98
C LEU A 360 -19.66 -11.89 5.70
N ALA A 361 -20.27 -12.98 5.22
CA ALA A 361 -21.40 -13.64 5.88
C ALA A 361 -20.99 -14.19 7.26
N ILE A 362 -19.81 -14.80 7.36
CA ILE A 362 -19.27 -15.29 8.65
C ILE A 362 -19.04 -14.12 9.60
N GLU A 363 -18.37 -13.07 9.14
CA GLU A 363 -18.10 -11.88 9.98
C GLU A 363 -19.41 -11.20 10.43
N CYS A 364 -20.41 -11.11 9.55
CA CYS A 364 -21.74 -10.60 9.88
C CYS A 364 -22.43 -11.46 10.96
N ALA A 365 -22.45 -12.78 10.78
CA ALA A 365 -23.10 -13.69 11.72
C ALA A 365 -22.46 -13.62 13.12
N LEU A 366 -21.12 -13.68 13.19
CA LEU A 366 -20.36 -13.66 14.44
C LEU A 366 -20.40 -12.32 15.17
N SER A 367 -20.48 -11.20 14.44
CA SER A 367 -20.60 -9.85 15.03
C SER A 367 -22.05 -9.41 15.26
N ASN A 368 -23.03 -10.30 15.08
CA ASN A 368 -24.46 -9.99 15.16
C ASN A 368 -24.92 -8.83 14.22
N ASN A 369 -24.28 -8.71 13.07
CA ASN A 369 -24.62 -7.74 12.04
C ASN A 369 -25.37 -8.39 10.88
N ARG A 370 -26.41 -7.72 10.37
CA ARG A 370 -27.11 -8.14 9.14
C ARG A 370 -26.50 -7.52 7.88
N LYS A 371 -25.66 -6.50 8.04
CA LYS A 371 -25.02 -5.75 6.97
C LYS A 371 -23.51 -5.91 7.12
N GLY A 372 -22.86 -6.28 6.03
CA GLY A 372 -21.40 -6.23 5.90
C GLY A 372 -21.02 -5.31 4.74
N ARG A 373 -19.76 -4.90 4.69
CA ARG A 373 -19.25 -3.97 3.69
C ARG A 373 -18.11 -4.58 2.89
N LEU A 374 -18.29 -4.65 1.59
CA LEU A 374 -17.27 -5.12 0.65
C LEU A 374 -16.67 -3.90 -0.07
N ILE A 375 -15.38 -3.66 0.17
CA ILE A 375 -14.61 -2.66 -0.57
C ILE A 375 -13.76 -3.40 -1.61
N LEU A 376 -14.10 -3.24 -2.89
CA LEU A 376 -13.38 -3.86 -4.00
C LEU A 376 -12.53 -2.82 -4.72
N TYR A 377 -11.23 -3.09 -4.83
CA TYR A 377 -10.29 -2.32 -5.63
C TYR A 377 -9.88 -3.10 -6.89
N TYR A 378 -10.01 -2.47 -8.06
CA TYR A 378 -9.72 -3.04 -9.37
C TYR A 378 -8.38 -2.52 -9.89
N GLU A 379 -7.33 -3.32 -9.76
CA GLU A 379 -5.95 -2.93 -10.04
C GLU A 379 -5.72 -2.52 -11.50
N ALA A 380 -6.39 -3.17 -12.45
CA ALA A 380 -6.16 -2.97 -13.88
C ALA A 380 -7.01 -1.86 -14.53
N ILE A 381 -7.96 -1.27 -13.80
CA ILE A 381 -8.79 -0.15 -14.29
C ILE A 381 -7.98 1.16 -14.21
N LYS A 382 -8.35 2.23 -14.93
CA LYS A 382 -7.81 3.60 -14.76
C LYS A 382 -8.85 4.51 -14.08
N GLY A 383 -8.41 5.48 -13.29
CA GLY A 383 -9.24 6.48 -12.61
C GLY A 383 -9.92 5.98 -11.34
N ASP A 384 -11.25 6.04 -11.33
CA ASP A 384 -12.09 5.56 -10.24
C ASP A 384 -12.18 4.02 -10.28
N LYS A 385 -11.32 3.37 -9.48
CA LYS A 385 -11.05 1.93 -9.54
C LYS A 385 -11.59 1.15 -8.35
N PHE A 386 -12.33 1.78 -7.45
CA PHE A 386 -12.87 1.06 -6.30
C PHE A 386 -14.36 1.26 -6.14
N MET A 387 -14.98 0.26 -5.55
CA MET A 387 -16.41 0.24 -5.27
C MET A 387 -16.61 -0.18 -3.82
N VAL A 388 -17.56 0.49 -3.18
CA VAL A 388 -18.03 0.15 -1.85
C VAL A 388 -19.42 -0.45 -2.01
N TYR A 389 -19.61 -1.65 -1.49
CA TYR A 389 -20.89 -2.33 -1.48
C TYR A 389 -21.30 -2.64 -0.06
N ASP A 390 -22.51 -2.25 0.32
CA ASP A 390 -23.16 -2.79 1.51
C ASP A 390 -23.91 -4.07 1.11
N VAL A 391 -23.62 -5.17 1.79
CA VAL A 391 -24.15 -6.50 1.53
C VAL A 391 -25.03 -6.89 2.71
N PHE A 392 -26.29 -7.21 2.44
CA PHE A 392 -27.25 -7.59 3.46
C PHE A 392 -27.46 -9.10 3.45
N PHE A 393 -27.33 -9.72 4.62
CA PHE A 393 -27.53 -11.14 4.82
C PHE A 393 -28.82 -11.44 5.58
N HIS A 394 -29.42 -12.59 5.31
CA HIS A 394 -30.54 -13.16 6.05
C HIS A 394 -30.25 -14.61 6.49
N GLY A 395 -31.09 -15.16 7.36
CA GLY A 395 -30.93 -16.53 7.86
C GLY A 395 -29.72 -16.68 8.79
N LYS A 396 -29.63 -15.82 9.81
CA LYS A 396 -28.53 -15.82 10.78
C LYS A 396 -28.30 -17.20 11.41
N ASP A 397 -29.36 -17.88 11.81
CA ASP A 397 -29.26 -19.18 12.48
C ASP A 397 -28.64 -20.24 11.57
N PHE A 398 -28.97 -20.21 10.28
CA PHE A 398 -28.30 -21.06 9.28
C PHE A 398 -26.81 -20.72 9.17
N LEU A 399 -26.45 -19.44 9.09
CA LEU A 399 -25.05 -19.03 9.00
C LEU A 399 -24.24 -19.46 10.22
N ILE A 400 -24.80 -19.30 11.43
CA ILE A 400 -24.17 -19.76 12.68
C ILE A 400 -24.00 -21.29 12.67
N ASN A 401 -25.04 -22.04 12.29
CA ASN A 401 -24.95 -23.50 12.20
C ASN A 401 -23.89 -23.97 11.19
N GLU A 402 -23.79 -23.31 10.03
CA GLU A 402 -22.76 -23.61 9.04
C GLU A 402 -21.34 -23.29 9.55
N ILE A 403 -21.17 -22.19 10.29
CA ILE A 403 -19.90 -21.84 10.94
C ILE A 403 -19.52 -22.92 11.97
N THR A 404 -20.42 -23.26 12.89
CA THR A 404 -20.20 -24.30 13.90
C THR A 404 -19.89 -25.65 13.26
N ASN A 405 -20.63 -26.03 12.21
CA ASN A 405 -20.37 -27.28 11.48
C ASN A 405 -18.96 -27.30 10.86
N ARG A 406 -18.50 -26.20 10.27
CA ARG A 406 -17.14 -26.10 9.70
C ARG A 406 -16.05 -26.12 10.78
N VAL A 407 -16.30 -25.50 11.94
CA VAL A 407 -15.36 -25.57 13.07
C VAL A 407 -15.22 -27.01 13.52
N LYS A 408 -16.35 -27.69 13.79
CA LYS A 408 -16.38 -29.10 14.18
C LYS A 408 -15.65 -30.02 13.20
N LEU A 409 -15.91 -29.90 11.89
CA LEU A 409 -15.21 -30.67 10.85
C LEU A 409 -13.70 -30.38 10.78
N LEU A 410 -13.23 -29.22 11.23
CA LEU A 410 -11.79 -28.90 11.27
C LEU A 410 -11.11 -29.30 12.58
N GLU A 411 -11.88 -29.65 13.61
CA GLU A 411 -11.42 -30.16 14.90
C GLU A 411 -11.39 -31.69 14.94
N GLU A 412 -12.35 -32.34 14.27
CA GLU A 412 -12.49 -33.79 14.24
C GLU A 412 -11.32 -34.48 13.53
N SER A 413 -10.58 -35.31 14.27
CA SER A 413 -9.44 -36.08 13.74
C SER A 413 -9.83 -37.13 12.70
N THR A 414 -11.11 -37.52 12.68
CA THR A 414 -11.66 -38.50 11.73
C THR A 414 -12.17 -37.87 10.44
N THR A 415 -12.24 -36.53 10.35
CA THR A 415 -12.75 -35.86 9.15
C THR A 415 -11.86 -36.13 7.94
N THR A 416 -12.51 -36.53 6.85
CA THR A 416 -11.92 -36.71 5.55
C THR A 416 -12.04 -35.43 4.72
N ILE A 417 -11.11 -35.22 3.79
CA ILE A 417 -11.11 -34.01 2.94
C ILE A 417 -12.40 -33.82 2.12
N LYS A 418 -13.14 -34.91 1.84
CA LYS A 418 -14.38 -34.88 1.06
C LYS A 418 -15.56 -34.29 1.85
N GLU A 419 -15.55 -34.44 3.16
CA GLU A 419 -16.58 -33.88 4.06
C GLU A 419 -16.45 -32.37 4.20
N LEU A 420 -15.25 -31.82 3.97
CA LEU A 420 -15.02 -30.39 3.94
C LEU A 420 -15.51 -29.78 2.60
N PRO A 421 -16.13 -28.60 2.61
CA PRO A 421 -16.61 -27.97 1.38
C PRO A 421 -15.44 -27.54 0.47
N GLY A 422 -15.61 -27.79 -0.84
CA GLY A 422 -14.64 -27.45 -1.88
C GLY A 422 -14.67 -25.98 -2.31
N CYS A 423 -13.56 -25.52 -2.88
CA CYS A 423 -13.47 -24.19 -3.51
C CYS A 423 -13.99 -24.24 -4.96
N PRO A 424 -14.42 -23.10 -5.55
CA PRO A 424 -14.77 -23.03 -6.96
C PRO A 424 -13.64 -23.51 -7.88
N SER A 425 -13.98 -24.17 -8.99
CA SER A 425 -13.02 -24.79 -9.93
C SER A 425 -11.95 -23.82 -10.47
N TRP A 426 -12.30 -22.55 -10.68
CA TRP A 426 -11.33 -21.54 -11.13
C TRP A 426 -10.26 -21.24 -10.07
N MET A 427 -10.60 -21.36 -8.78
CA MET A 427 -9.69 -21.10 -7.66
C MET A 427 -8.75 -22.28 -7.43
N TYR A 428 -9.27 -23.50 -7.59
CA TYR A 428 -8.51 -24.74 -7.55
C TYR A 428 -7.29 -24.71 -8.47
N LYS A 429 -7.42 -24.20 -9.71
CA LYS A 429 -6.33 -24.14 -10.70
C LYS A 429 -5.10 -23.36 -10.23
N LYS A 430 -5.26 -22.45 -9.25
CA LYS A 430 -4.19 -21.60 -8.71
C LYS A 430 -3.80 -21.99 -7.27
N CYS A 431 -4.32 -23.09 -6.74
CA CYS A 431 -4.04 -23.53 -5.38
C CYS A 431 -2.70 -24.29 -5.31
N GLU A 432 -1.87 -23.96 -4.31
CA GLU A 432 -0.60 -24.64 -4.02
C GLU A 432 -0.78 -26.14 -3.71
N PHE A 433 -1.97 -26.52 -3.24
CA PHE A 433 -2.36 -27.89 -2.91
C PHE A 433 -3.14 -28.59 -4.01
N ALA A 434 -3.24 -28.02 -5.22
CA ALA A 434 -3.78 -28.76 -6.35
C ALA A 434 -2.75 -29.81 -6.83
N PRO A 435 -3.15 -31.05 -7.16
CA PRO A 435 -4.52 -31.58 -7.20
C PRO A 435 -5.05 -32.13 -5.87
N ASN A 436 -4.20 -32.25 -4.86
CA ASN A 436 -4.44 -32.94 -3.57
C ASN A 436 -5.66 -32.43 -2.77
N CYS A 437 -6.13 -31.21 -3.02
CA CYS A 437 -7.34 -30.66 -2.38
C CYS A 437 -8.67 -31.21 -2.91
N GLN A 438 -8.67 -32.06 -3.95
CA GLN A 438 -9.86 -32.74 -4.49
C GLN A 438 -11.05 -31.82 -4.80
N CYS A 439 -10.83 -30.53 -5.07
CA CYS A 439 -11.91 -29.58 -5.38
C CYS A 439 -12.48 -29.76 -6.80
N ASP A 440 -11.79 -30.50 -7.67
CA ASP A 440 -12.18 -30.75 -9.06
C ASP A 440 -13.25 -31.84 -9.21
N SER A 441 -13.37 -32.73 -8.21
CA SER A 441 -14.28 -33.88 -8.22
C SER A 441 -15.68 -33.60 -7.67
N THR A 442 -15.99 -32.35 -7.33
CA THR A 442 -17.26 -31.92 -6.73
C THR A 442 -18.19 -31.15 -7.69
N GLN A 443 -18.13 -31.44 -9.00
CA GLN A 443 -19.12 -30.92 -9.96
C GLN A 443 -20.36 -31.80 -10.04
#